data_AF-A0A6I1N0Y3-F1
#
_entry.id   AF-A0A6I1N0Y3-F1
#
_cell.length_a   1.000
_cell.length_b   1.000
_cell.length_c   1.000
_cell.angle_alpha   90.00
_cell.angle_beta   90.00
_cell.angle_gamma   90.00
#
_symmetry.space_group_name_H-M   'P 1'
#
loop_
_entity.id
_entity.type
_entity.pdbx_description
1 polymer ?
#
loop_
_entity_poly.entity_id
_entity_poly.type
_entity_poly.pdbx_seq_one_letter_code
_entity_poly.pdbx_strand_id
1 'polypeptide(L)'
;MNYDYFQWDWFGINIVVPVLGPLLVLWLFSLPTKVAALTKHIVIKSIGKGELFWAVMGMAAATCYDLDALKAIETNATSVKIANWAYAAHFCVIMFAVLMVGLNSLESIPSAPPPTPTANPHIPDKFIFGSSIIFLLAVIGTYTVVHAKLLEQEANVRKNAIMKIQECVAKHKANAEHCVEDMK
;
A
#
# COMPACT_ATOMS: atom_id res chain seq x y z
N MET A 1 -13.84 2.38 -23.60
CA MET A 1 -12.68 2.38 -22.69
C MET A 1 -12.08 0.99 -22.78
N ASN A 2 -10.87 0.89 -23.36
CA ASN A 2 -10.19 -0.40 -23.52
C ASN A 2 -9.59 -0.78 -22.16
N TYR A 3 -10.15 -1.79 -21.50
CA TYR A 3 -9.70 -2.30 -20.19
C TYR A 3 -8.88 -3.60 -20.34
N ASP A 4 -8.11 -3.75 -21.42
CA ASP A 4 -7.38 -5.00 -21.73
C ASP A 4 -5.85 -4.88 -21.63
N TYR A 5 -5.35 -3.92 -20.85
CA TYR A 5 -3.94 -3.94 -20.44
C TYR A 5 -3.90 -4.31 -18.97
N PHE A 6 -3.51 -5.55 -18.69
CA PHE A 6 -3.00 -5.91 -17.36
C PHE A 6 -1.95 -4.86 -16.99
N GLN A 7 -2.25 -4.01 -16.00
CA GLN A 7 -1.38 -2.92 -15.61
C GLN A 7 -0.13 -3.52 -14.96
N TRP A 8 0.87 -3.86 -15.78
CA TRP A 8 2.13 -4.44 -15.32
C TRP A 8 2.83 -3.54 -14.30
N ASP A 9 2.66 -2.22 -14.44
CA ASP A 9 3.14 -1.23 -13.47
C ASP A 9 2.43 -1.38 -12.11
N TRP A 10 1.11 -1.63 -12.10
CA TRP A 10 0.33 -1.87 -10.89
C TRP A 10 0.75 -3.17 -10.20
N PHE A 11 0.84 -4.27 -10.95
CA PHE A 11 1.22 -5.58 -10.40
C PHE A 11 2.67 -5.56 -9.91
N GLY A 12 3.53 -4.88 -10.67
CA GLY A 12 4.92 -4.62 -10.35
C GLY A 12 5.08 -3.96 -8.98
N ILE A 13 4.49 -2.77 -8.82
CA ILE A 13 4.71 -1.93 -7.64
C ILE A 13 4.01 -2.48 -6.38
N ASN A 14 2.82 -3.09 -6.53
CA ASN A 14 2.01 -3.48 -5.37
C ASN A 14 2.23 -4.93 -4.92
N ILE A 15 2.63 -5.82 -5.83
CA ILE A 15 2.75 -7.26 -5.55
C ILE A 15 4.19 -7.74 -5.75
N VAL A 16 4.77 -7.50 -6.92
CA VAL A 16 6.11 -8.01 -7.27
C VAL A 16 7.19 -7.36 -6.40
N VAL A 17 7.23 -6.03 -6.28
CA VAL A 17 8.29 -5.33 -5.53
C VAL A 17 8.25 -5.65 -4.03
N PRO A 18 7.11 -5.60 -3.33
CA PRO A 18 7.06 -5.93 -1.90
C PRO A 18 7.37 -7.39 -1.60
N VAL A 19 6.97 -8.32 -2.48
CA VAL A 19 7.14 -9.77 -2.25
C VAL A 19 8.48 -10.29 -2.78
N LEU A 20 8.81 -9.97 -4.03
CA LEU A 20 10.02 -10.46 -4.69
C LEU A 20 11.23 -9.55 -4.47
N GLY A 21 11.06 -8.27 -4.12
CA GLY A 21 12.17 -7.36 -3.84
C GLY A 21 13.08 -7.86 -2.72
N PRO A 22 12.54 -8.18 -1.52
CA PRO A 22 13.33 -8.74 -0.44
C PRO A 22 13.96 -10.10 -0.81
N LEU A 23 13.25 -10.93 -1.58
CA LEU A 23 13.75 -12.22 -2.05
C LEU A 23 14.88 -12.07 -3.08
N LEU A 24 14.83 -11.06 -3.94
CA LEU A 24 15.88 -10.73 -4.90
C LEU A 24 17.11 -10.16 -4.21
N VAL A 25 16.94 -9.31 -3.19
CA VAL A 25 18.06 -8.86 -2.36
C VAL A 25 18.70 -10.05 -1.65
N LEU A 26 17.89 -10.94 -1.06
CA LEU A 26 18.39 -12.18 -0.47
C LEU A 26 19.11 -13.08 -1.49
N TRP A 27 18.58 -13.22 -2.71
CA TRP A 27 19.18 -14.05 -3.75
C TRP A 27 20.47 -13.45 -4.30
N LEU A 28 20.49 -12.14 -4.54
CA LEU A 28 21.65 -11.41 -5.07
C LEU A 28 22.81 -11.40 -4.07
N PHE A 29 22.50 -11.44 -2.77
CA PHE A 29 23.47 -11.30 -1.69
C PHE A 29 23.63 -12.56 -0.80
N SER A 30 22.99 -13.72 -1.08
CA SER A 30 23.14 -14.93 -0.25
C SER A 30 22.88 -16.31 -0.90
N LEU A 31 23.89 -17.20 -0.76
CA LEU A 31 23.84 -18.68 -0.61
C LEU A 31 25.01 -19.07 0.35
N PRO A 32 25.00 -20.15 1.18
CA PRO A 32 23.95 -21.14 1.48
C PRO A 32 23.63 -21.40 2.99
N THR A 33 22.41 -21.91 3.21
CA THR A 33 21.89 -22.88 4.20
C THR A 33 22.36 -22.86 5.67
N LYS A 34 21.43 -22.70 6.63
CA LYS A 34 20.82 -23.78 7.47
C LYS A 34 19.81 -23.16 8.46
N VAL A 35 18.78 -23.96 8.79
CA VAL A 35 17.49 -23.55 9.36
C VAL A 35 17.38 -23.88 10.86
N ALA A 36 16.46 -23.17 11.53
CA ALA A 36 15.74 -23.49 12.78
C ALA A 36 16.44 -23.08 14.10
N ALA A 37 15.79 -22.75 15.22
CA ALA A 37 14.40 -22.91 15.68
C ALA A 37 14.09 -21.91 16.83
N LEU A 38 12.82 -21.87 17.26
CA LEU A 38 12.31 -21.73 18.65
C LEU A 38 11.36 -20.54 18.96
N THR A 39 10.19 -20.89 19.52
CA THR A 39 8.88 -20.26 19.21
C THR A 39 8.22 -19.47 20.35
N LYS A 40 8.94 -18.74 21.21
CA LYS A 40 8.27 -17.87 22.23
C LYS A 40 8.83 -16.45 22.42
N HIS A 41 10.03 -16.16 21.91
CA HIS A 41 10.59 -14.81 21.78
C HIS A 41 10.24 -14.14 20.45
N ILE A 42 9.28 -14.72 19.70
CA ILE A 42 9.08 -14.43 18.29
C ILE A 42 8.58 -13.00 18.07
N VAL A 43 7.64 -12.47 18.85
CA VAL A 43 7.03 -11.17 18.51
C VAL A 43 8.04 -10.01 18.57
N ILE A 44 8.86 -9.93 19.63
CA ILE A 44 9.88 -8.88 19.75
C ILE A 44 11.06 -9.11 18.78
N LYS A 45 11.41 -10.37 18.51
CA LYS A 45 12.46 -10.74 17.54
C LYS A 45 12.00 -10.58 16.08
N SER A 46 10.71 -10.76 15.82
CA SER A 46 10.01 -10.60 14.54
C SER A 46 9.99 -9.13 14.17
N ILE A 47 9.44 -8.28 15.05
CA ILE A 47 9.41 -6.84 14.85
C ILE A 47 10.84 -6.26 14.79
N GLY A 48 11.73 -6.76 15.65
CA GLY A 48 13.13 -6.32 15.73
C GLY A 48 14.02 -6.71 14.54
N LYS A 49 13.59 -7.64 13.69
CA LYS A 49 14.29 -8.02 12.44
C LYS A 49 13.77 -7.29 11.20
N GLY A 50 12.94 -6.27 11.40
CA GLY A 50 12.30 -5.55 10.32
C GLY A 50 11.06 -6.26 9.76
N GLU A 51 10.48 -7.25 10.46
CA GLU A 51 9.27 -7.89 9.92
C GLU A 51 8.07 -6.93 9.87
N LEU A 52 8.09 -5.86 10.67
CA LEU A 52 7.09 -4.79 10.60
C LEU A 52 7.13 -4.02 9.28
N PHE A 53 8.30 -3.96 8.61
CA PHE A 53 8.42 -3.35 7.30
C PHE A 53 7.62 -4.10 6.23
N TRP A 54 7.31 -5.39 6.40
CA TRP A 54 6.38 -6.09 5.50
C TRP A 54 4.98 -5.48 5.54
N ALA A 55 4.48 -5.16 6.74
CA ALA A 55 3.20 -4.49 6.88
C ALA A 55 3.23 -3.06 6.33
N VAL A 56 4.35 -2.34 6.56
CA VAL A 56 4.58 -1.01 5.97
C VAL A 56 4.53 -1.07 4.45
N MET A 57 5.22 -2.02 3.82
CA MET A 57 5.22 -2.19 2.36
C MET A 57 3.81 -2.48 1.83
N GLY A 58 3.10 -3.41 2.47
CA GLY A 58 1.74 -3.79 2.06
C GLY A 58 0.75 -2.61 2.14
N MET A 59 0.77 -1.84 3.22
CA MET A 59 -0.10 -0.66 3.32
C MET A 59 0.37 0.51 2.45
N ALA A 60 1.67 0.69 2.25
CA ALA A 60 2.17 1.71 1.35
C ALA A 60 1.72 1.43 -0.09
N ALA A 61 1.78 0.17 -0.51
CA ALA A 61 1.24 -0.31 -1.78
C ALA A 61 -0.27 -0.06 -1.88
N ALA A 62 -1.06 -0.47 -0.86
CA ALA A 62 -2.49 -0.21 -0.84
C ALA A 62 -2.82 1.30 -0.96
N THR A 63 -2.02 2.17 -0.32
CA THR A 63 -2.19 3.62 -0.45
C THR A 63 -1.86 4.11 -1.86
N CYS A 64 -0.82 3.57 -2.50
CA CYS A 64 -0.50 3.88 -3.89
C CYS A 64 -1.65 3.51 -4.83
N TYR A 65 -2.34 2.39 -4.57
CA TYR A 65 -3.53 1.99 -5.30
C TYR A 65 -4.68 2.99 -5.12
N ASP A 66 -5.02 3.35 -3.89
CA ASP A 66 -6.10 4.31 -3.62
C ASP A 66 -5.78 5.70 -4.19
N LEU A 67 -4.51 6.10 -4.17
CA LEU A 67 -4.05 7.35 -4.80
C LEU A 67 -4.23 7.34 -6.31
N ASP A 68 -4.03 6.20 -6.99
CA ASP A 68 -4.23 6.09 -8.43
C ASP A 68 -5.73 6.14 -8.77
N ALA A 69 -6.56 5.44 -8.01
CA ALA A 69 -8.02 5.53 -8.11
C ALA A 69 -8.52 6.97 -7.87
N LEU A 70 -7.97 7.66 -6.87
CA LEU A 70 -8.32 9.05 -6.56
C LEU A 70 -7.96 9.99 -7.72
N LYS A 71 -6.78 9.81 -8.34
CA LYS A 71 -6.37 10.62 -9.51
C LYS A 71 -7.30 10.44 -10.72
N ALA A 72 -7.90 9.26 -10.89
CA ALA A 72 -8.81 8.99 -12.00
C ALA A 72 -10.15 9.73 -11.85
N ILE A 73 -10.56 10.05 -10.62
CA ILE A 73 -11.84 10.70 -10.31
C ILE A 73 -11.65 12.21 -10.07
N GLU A 74 -10.48 12.62 -9.60
CA GLU A 74 -10.17 13.99 -9.24
C GLU A 74 -9.98 14.88 -10.48
N THR A 75 -10.67 16.03 -10.49
CA THR A 75 -10.60 17.01 -11.60
C THR A 75 -9.66 18.17 -11.28
N ASN A 76 -9.33 18.37 -10.01
CA ASN A 76 -8.46 19.46 -9.57
C ASN A 76 -6.98 19.14 -9.81
N ALA A 77 -6.34 19.89 -10.71
CA ALA A 77 -4.93 19.72 -11.07
C ALA A 77 -3.96 19.84 -9.87
N THR A 78 -4.29 20.65 -8.86
CA THR A 78 -3.47 20.77 -7.64
C THR A 78 -3.58 19.52 -6.78
N SER A 79 -4.80 18.97 -6.64
CA SER A 79 -5.05 17.73 -5.90
C SER A 79 -4.32 16.55 -6.55
N VAL A 80 -4.38 16.44 -7.89
CA VAL A 80 -3.63 15.43 -8.66
C VAL A 80 -2.11 15.56 -8.48
N LYS A 81 -1.57 16.79 -8.45
CA LYS A 81 -0.14 17.03 -8.17
C LYS A 81 0.25 16.56 -6.76
N ILE A 82 -0.58 16.85 -5.76
CA ILE A 82 -0.35 16.39 -4.38
C ILE A 82 -0.40 14.86 -4.32
N ALA A 83 -1.38 14.23 -4.99
CA ALA A 83 -1.50 12.78 -5.07
C ALA A 83 -0.28 12.12 -5.76
N ASN A 84 0.31 12.77 -6.77
CA ASN A 84 1.54 12.30 -7.41
C ASN A 84 2.74 12.37 -6.46
N TRP A 85 2.88 13.45 -5.70
CA TRP A 85 3.93 13.56 -4.67
C TRP A 85 3.76 12.52 -3.57
N ALA A 86 2.53 12.30 -3.09
CA ALA A 86 2.23 11.27 -2.11
C ALA A 86 2.56 9.86 -2.64
N TYR A 87 2.21 9.58 -3.90
CA TYR A 87 2.53 8.32 -4.55
C TYR A 87 4.05 8.08 -4.61
N ALA A 88 4.82 9.10 -5.03
CA ALA A 88 6.28 9.01 -5.07
C ALA A 88 6.88 8.81 -3.67
N ALA A 89 6.35 9.49 -2.65
CA ALA A 89 6.79 9.33 -1.28
C ALA A 89 6.56 7.89 -0.77
N HIS A 90 5.38 7.31 -1.00
CA HIS A 90 5.07 5.94 -0.60
C HIS A 90 5.90 4.92 -1.37
N PHE A 91 6.17 5.15 -2.64
CA PHE A 91 7.11 4.32 -3.40
C PHE A 91 8.52 4.35 -2.80
N CYS A 92 9.02 5.52 -2.40
CA CYS A 92 10.30 5.64 -1.69
C CYS A 92 10.29 4.87 -0.35
N VAL A 93 9.18 4.91 0.39
CA VAL A 93 9.00 4.14 1.63
C VAL A 93 9.07 2.64 1.36
N ILE A 94 8.43 2.14 0.29
CA ILE A 94 8.51 0.73 -0.10
C ILE A 94 9.96 0.34 -0.40
N MET A 95 10.67 1.12 -1.22
CA MET A 95 12.07 0.83 -1.56
C MET A 95 12.99 0.83 -0.32
N PHE A 96 12.81 1.80 0.56
CA PHE A 96 13.53 1.86 1.83
C PHE A 96 13.25 0.63 2.71
N ALA A 97 11.98 0.24 2.83
CA ALA A 97 11.56 -0.93 3.58
C ALA A 97 12.15 -2.24 2.99
N VAL A 98 12.15 -2.40 1.66
CA VAL A 98 12.79 -3.55 0.98
C VAL A 98 14.28 -3.63 1.33
N LEU A 99 15.01 -2.51 1.25
CA LEU A 99 16.43 -2.47 1.58
C LEU A 99 16.68 -2.81 3.06
N MET A 100 15.89 -2.24 3.96
CA MET A 100 16.01 -2.53 5.39
C MET A 100 15.76 -4.01 5.69
N VAL A 101 14.70 -4.61 5.13
CA VAL A 101 14.41 -6.05 5.31
C VAL A 101 15.54 -6.90 4.74
N GLY A 102 16.05 -6.57 3.55
CA GLY A 102 17.13 -7.29 2.90
C GLY A 102 18.45 -7.24 3.70
N LEU A 103 18.88 -6.05 4.11
CA LEU A 103 20.12 -5.85 4.88
C LEU A 103 20.06 -6.52 6.26
N ASN A 104 18.93 -6.40 6.97
CA ASN A 104 18.71 -7.10 8.25
C ASN A 104 18.77 -8.62 8.10
N SER A 105 18.31 -9.14 6.96
CA SER A 105 18.37 -10.56 6.69
C SER A 105 19.81 -11.04 6.49
N LEU A 106 20.67 -10.21 5.88
CA LEU A 106 22.11 -10.48 5.68
C LEU A 106 22.92 -10.42 6.98
N GLU A 107 22.68 -9.43 7.84
CA GLU A 107 23.38 -9.31 9.14
C GLU A 107 23.06 -10.45 10.11
N SER A 108 21.94 -11.14 9.90
CA SER A 108 21.60 -12.32 10.70
C SER A 108 22.43 -13.57 10.37
N ILE A 109 23.37 -13.48 9.41
CA ILE A 109 24.33 -14.53 9.04
C ILE A 109 25.54 -14.47 9.98
N PRO A 110 25.75 -15.45 10.87
CA PRO A 110 26.91 -15.46 11.77
C PRO A 110 28.20 -15.74 10.99
N SER A 111 29.16 -14.82 11.03
CA SER A 111 30.49 -14.99 10.42
C SER A 111 31.44 -15.88 11.25
N ALA A 112 30.99 -16.44 12.37
CA ALA A 112 31.82 -17.18 13.34
C ALA A 112 31.10 -18.43 13.89
N PRO A 113 31.84 -19.44 14.41
CA PRO A 113 31.26 -20.69 14.94
C PRO A 113 30.28 -20.38 16.09
N PRO A 114 29.27 -21.23 16.34
CA PRO A 114 28.26 -20.96 17.35
C PRO A 114 28.93 -20.72 18.72
N PRO A 115 28.78 -19.51 19.31
CA PRO A 115 29.26 -19.28 20.65
C PRO A 115 28.44 -20.14 21.63
N THR A 116 29.09 -20.52 22.72
CA THR A 116 28.51 -21.26 23.84
C THR A 116 27.17 -20.67 24.33
N PRO A 117 26.27 -21.47 24.93
CA PRO A 117 24.84 -21.13 25.12
C PRO A 117 24.52 -20.00 26.10
N THR A 118 25.47 -19.14 26.47
CA THR A 118 25.32 -18.18 27.57
C THR A 118 25.37 -16.72 27.16
N ALA A 119 25.32 -16.39 25.87
CA ALA A 119 25.28 -15.01 25.42
C ALA A 119 23.84 -14.47 25.43
N ASN A 120 23.60 -13.45 26.25
CA ASN A 120 22.37 -12.65 26.31
C ASN A 120 21.76 -12.43 24.92
N PRO A 121 20.42 -12.56 24.78
CA PRO A 121 19.76 -12.32 23.50
C PRO A 121 20.09 -10.91 23.02
N HIS A 122 20.75 -10.82 21.86
CA HIS A 122 21.13 -9.58 21.23
C HIS A 122 19.89 -8.69 21.09
N ILE A 123 19.93 -7.51 21.73
CA ILE A 123 18.86 -6.52 21.69
C ILE A 123 18.69 -6.11 20.22
N PRO A 124 17.47 -6.22 19.65
CA PRO A 124 17.22 -5.78 18.28
C PRO A 124 17.65 -4.33 18.12
N ASP A 125 18.28 -4.00 16.98
CA ASP A 125 18.78 -2.66 16.73
C ASP A 125 17.65 -1.64 16.95
N LYS A 126 17.81 -0.82 17.99
CA LYS A 126 16.78 0.11 18.47
C LYS A 126 16.41 1.11 17.37
N PHE A 127 17.33 1.38 16.44
CA PHE A 127 17.10 2.25 15.30
C PHE A 127 16.13 1.62 14.28
N ILE A 128 16.30 0.33 13.98
CA ILE A 128 15.49 -0.39 12.99
C ILE A 128 14.08 -0.62 13.53
N PHE A 129 14.00 -1.01 14.80
CA PHE A 129 12.72 -1.12 15.49
C PHE A 129 11.98 0.23 15.54
N GLY A 130 12.66 1.29 15.98
CA GLY A 130 12.06 2.62 16.09
C GLY A 130 11.61 3.19 14.74
N SER A 131 12.46 3.08 13.72
CA SER A 131 12.10 3.54 12.36
C SER A 131 10.92 2.77 11.79
N SER A 132 10.85 1.45 11.95
CA SER A 132 9.73 0.65 11.45
C SER A 132 8.37 1.07 12.04
N ILE A 133 8.33 1.43 13.33
CA ILE A 133 7.11 1.92 13.98
C ILE A 133 6.72 3.30 13.42
N ILE A 134 7.69 4.20 13.26
CA ILE A 134 7.44 5.54 12.72
C ILE A 134 6.88 5.45 11.29
N PHE A 135 7.50 4.65 10.43
CA PHE A 135 7.02 4.44 9.06
C PHE A 135 5.64 3.79 9.04
N LEU A 136 5.38 2.82 9.92
CA LEU A 136 4.07 2.20 10.03
C LEU A 136 2.99 3.22 10.40
N LEU A 137 3.22 4.02 11.44
CA LEU A 137 2.25 5.05 11.86
C LEU A 137 2.02 6.09 10.77
N ALA A 138 3.07 6.51 10.07
CA ALA A 138 2.97 7.45 8.94
C ALA A 138 2.15 6.86 7.78
N VAL A 139 2.41 5.59 7.41
CA VAL A 139 1.68 4.91 6.35
C VAL A 139 0.22 4.65 6.74
N ILE A 140 -0.07 4.28 7.98
CA ILE A 140 -1.45 4.14 8.48
C ILE A 140 -2.21 5.47 8.36
N GLY A 141 -1.60 6.56 8.83
CA GLY A 141 -2.24 7.88 8.81
C GLY A 141 -2.53 8.34 7.39
N THR A 142 -1.55 8.20 6.49
CA THR A 142 -1.69 8.57 5.09
C THR A 142 -2.70 7.68 4.34
N TYR A 143 -2.64 6.35 4.53
CA TYR A 143 -3.63 5.41 3.99
C TYR A 143 -5.05 5.80 4.41
N THR A 144 -5.27 6.01 5.70
CA THR A 144 -6.62 6.33 6.23
C THR A 144 -7.18 7.60 5.61
N VAL A 145 -6.36 8.65 5.46
CA VAL A 145 -6.78 9.92 4.85
C VAL A 145 -7.09 9.74 3.36
N VAL A 146 -6.23 9.04 2.61
CA VAL A 146 -6.44 8.79 1.18
C VAL A 146 -7.68 7.95 0.96
N HIS A 147 -7.84 6.86 1.72
CA HIS A 147 -8.97 5.95 1.62
C HIS A 147 -10.29 6.67 1.93
N ALA A 148 -10.33 7.48 3.00
CA ALA A 148 -11.50 8.28 3.34
C ALA A 148 -11.84 9.30 2.24
N LYS A 149 -10.84 9.92 1.62
CA LYS A 149 -11.02 10.86 0.50
C LYS A 149 -11.58 10.17 -0.73
N LEU A 150 -11.09 8.97 -1.04
CA LEU A 150 -11.58 8.18 -2.16
C LEU A 150 -13.06 7.82 -1.97
N LEU A 151 -13.43 7.31 -0.80
CA LEU A 151 -14.82 6.97 -0.48
C LEU A 151 -15.75 8.20 -0.57
N GLU A 152 -15.29 9.36 -0.12
CA GLU A 152 -16.03 10.62 -0.22
C GLU A 152 -16.28 11.00 -1.69
N GLN A 153 -15.26 10.90 -2.54
CA GLN A 153 -15.40 11.21 -3.97
C GLN A 153 -16.29 10.21 -4.72
N GLU A 154 -16.12 8.91 -4.48
CA GLU A 154 -16.98 7.89 -5.07
C GLU A 154 -18.45 8.08 -4.69
N ALA A 155 -18.72 8.41 -3.43
CA ALA A 155 -20.08 8.70 -2.96
C ALA A 155 -20.66 9.95 -3.66
N ASN A 156 -19.85 10.99 -3.87
CA ASN A 156 -20.29 12.20 -4.56
C ASN A 156 -20.57 11.95 -6.05
N VAL A 157 -19.70 11.19 -6.73
CA VAL A 157 -19.91 10.76 -8.13
C VAL A 157 -21.21 9.96 -8.25
N ARG A 158 -21.43 9.00 -7.34
CA ARG A 158 -22.65 8.18 -7.32
C ARG A 158 -23.91 9.02 -7.08
N LYS A 159 -23.88 9.96 -6.14
CA LYS A 159 -24.99 10.89 -5.88
C LYS A 159 -25.31 11.73 -7.11
N ASN A 160 -24.30 12.28 -7.77
CA ASN A 160 -24.47 13.07 -8.99
C ASN A 160 -25.07 12.25 -10.14
N ALA A 161 -24.66 10.99 -10.29
CA ALA A 161 -25.23 10.09 -11.28
C ALA A 161 -26.72 9.79 -11.01
N ILE A 162 -27.08 9.52 -9.75
CA ILE A 162 -28.48 9.28 -9.35
C ILE A 162 -29.33 10.52 -9.61
N MET A 163 -28.85 11.71 -9.24
CA MET A 163 -29.57 12.95 -9.45
C MET A 163 -29.85 13.22 -10.93
N LYS A 164 -28.86 12.99 -11.80
CA LYS A 164 -29.04 13.10 -13.26
C LYS A 164 -30.06 12.11 -13.82
N ILE A 165 -30.08 10.88 -13.30
CA ILE A 165 -31.08 9.87 -13.69
C ILE A 165 -32.47 10.33 -13.25
N GLN A 166 -32.62 10.84 -12.01
CA GLN A 166 -33.89 11.34 -11.51
C GLN A 166 -34.41 12.54 -12.32
N GLU A 167 -33.54 13.47 -12.69
CA GLU A 167 -33.87 14.60 -13.55
C GLU A 167 -34.32 14.13 -14.94
N CYS A 168 -33.63 13.16 -15.54
CA CYS A 168 -33.99 12.57 -16.82
C CYS A 168 -35.36 11.88 -16.77
N VAL A 169 -35.63 11.10 -15.71
CA VAL A 169 -36.91 10.43 -15.50
C VAL A 169 -38.04 11.45 -15.31
N ALA A 170 -37.81 12.51 -14.52
CA ALA A 170 -38.80 13.58 -14.32
C ALA A 170 -39.14 14.29 -15.64
N LYS A 171 -38.13 14.60 -16.46
CA LYS A 171 -38.31 15.21 -17.78
C LYS A 171 -39.10 14.31 -18.73
N HIS A 172 -38.81 13.01 -18.76
CA HIS A 172 -39.56 12.05 -19.57
C HIS A 172 -41.02 11.92 -19.11
N LYS A 173 -41.28 11.93 -17.80
CA LYS A 173 -42.63 11.89 -17.26
C LYS A 173 -43.43 13.14 -17.65
N ALA A 174 -42.85 14.33 -17.51
CA ALA A 174 -43.49 15.58 -17.91
C ALA A 174 -43.81 15.62 -19.41
N ASN A 175 -42.88 15.15 -20.26
CA ASN A 175 -43.11 15.05 -21.70
C ASN A 175 -44.23 14.05 -22.05
N ALA A 176 -44.30 12.92 -21.33
CA ALA A 176 -45.35 11.93 -21.54
C ALA A 176 -46.74 12.46 -21.15
N GLU A 177 -46.83 13.23 -20.06
CA GLU A 177 -48.07 13.90 -19.64
C GLU A 177 -48.51 14.95 -20.68
N HIS A 178 -47.58 15.73 -21.22
CA HIS A 178 -47.87 16.71 -22.27
C HIS A 178 -48.43 16.04 -23.55
N CYS A 179 -47.84 14.92 -23.99
CA CYS A 179 -48.36 14.18 -25.15
C CYS A 179 -49.78 13.62 -24.94
N VAL A 180 -50.19 13.33 -23.69
CA VAL A 180 -51.54 12.83 -23.38
C VAL A 180 -52.58 13.96 -23.40
N GLU A 181 -52.22 15.18 -23.04
CA GLU A 181 -53.12 16.34 -23.12
C GLU A 181 -53.44 16.74 -24.56
N ASP A 182 -52.47 16.68 -25.47
CA ASP A 182 -52.67 17.00 -26.90
C ASP A 182 -53.62 16.02 -27.62
N MET A 183 -53.91 14.86 -27.03
CA MET A 183 -54.79 13.83 -27.59
C MET A 183 -56.26 13.94 -27.11
N LYS A 184 -56.59 14.87 -26.22
CA LYS A 184 -57.96 15.12 -25.73
C LYS A 184 -58.61 16.30 -26.43
#